data_AF-A0AAU3H6I3-F1
#
_entry.id   AF-A0AAU3H6I3-F1
#
_cell.length_a   1.000
_cell.length_b   1.000
_cell.length_c   1.000
_cell.angle_alpha   90.00
_cell.angle_beta   90.00
_cell.angle_gamma   90.00
#
_symmetry.space_group_name_H-M   'P 1'
#
loop_
_entity.id
_entity.type
_entity.pdbx_description
1 polymer ?
#
loop_
_entity_poly.entity_id
_entity_poly.type
_entity_poly.pdbx_seq_one_letter_code
_entity_poly.pdbx_strand_id
1 'polypeptide(L)'
;MIRPDAQLQAGHLPTELYTQLPAGTDARSVVIVQAAPRSYAGPIAVVLAATAGGGALIWVATVAVLQLVSVAATTAATLQTLLPSLLGGSGLVTLAVKLPRKAGK
;
A
#
# COMPACT_ATOMS: atom_id res chain seq x y z
N MET A 1 17.66 -25.33 -20.20
CA MET A 1 18.53 -25.97 -19.19
C MET A 1 17.62 -26.51 -18.10
N ILE A 2 17.56 -27.83 -17.90
CA ILE A 2 16.79 -28.43 -16.80
C ILE A 2 17.55 -28.12 -15.51
N ARG A 3 16.87 -27.54 -14.51
CA ARG A 3 17.50 -27.22 -13.21
C ARG A 3 17.85 -28.52 -12.47
N PRO A 4 18.98 -28.60 -11.74
CA PRO A 4 19.37 -29.79 -10.97
C PRO A 4 18.25 -30.25 -10.02
N ASP A 5 17.55 -29.29 -9.42
CA ASP A 5 16.42 -29.51 -8.53
C ASP A 5 15.27 -30.31 -9.19
N ALA A 6 15.03 -30.06 -10.49
CA ALA A 6 14.00 -30.75 -11.26
C ALA A 6 14.40 -32.20 -11.58
N GLN A 7 15.70 -32.48 -11.72
CA GLN A 7 16.20 -33.84 -11.91
C GLN A 7 16.08 -34.64 -10.61
N LEU A 8 16.41 -34.02 -9.48
CA LEU A 8 16.23 -34.62 -8.15
C LEU A 8 14.76 -34.91 -7.84
N GLN A 9 13.84 -34.02 -8.19
CA GLN A 9 12.40 -34.26 -8.05
C GLN A 9 11.88 -35.37 -8.95
N ALA A 10 12.52 -35.60 -10.09
CA ALA A 10 12.21 -36.69 -11.01
C ALA A 10 12.89 -38.02 -10.60
N GLY A 11 13.58 -38.09 -9.47
CA GLY A 11 14.28 -39.28 -9.00
C GLY A 11 15.57 -39.59 -9.76
N HIS A 12 16.07 -38.64 -10.56
CA HIS A 12 17.34 -38.75 -11.26
C HIS A 12 18.46 -38.08 -10.45
N LEU A 13 19.63 -38.73 -10.41
CA LEU A 13 20.86 -38.11 -9.92
C LEU A 13 21.40 -37.12 -10.97
N PRO A 14 21.58 -35.83 -10.63
CA PRO A 14 22.23 -34.86 -11.50
C PRO A 14 23.68 -35.24 -11.80
N THR A 15 24.14 -34.92 -13.00
CA THR A 15 25.51 -35.24 -13.47
C THR A 15 26.59 -34.63 -12.59
N GLU A 16 26.30 -33.49 -11.94
CA GLU A 16 27.23 -32.80 -11.04
C GLU A 16 27.37 -33.48 -9.66
N LEU A 17 26.43 -34.34 -9.28
CA LEU A 17 26.55 -35.14 -8.06
C LEU A 17 27.43 -36.37 -8.28
N TYR A 18 27.45 -36.95 -9.49
CA TYR A 18 28.33 -38.08 -9.81
C TYR A 18 29.82 -37.78 -9.59
N THR A 19 30.26 -36.53 -9.78
CA THR A 19 31.65 -36.11 -9.58
C THR A 19 32.02 -35.91 -8.11
N GLN A 20 31.02 -35.85 -7.22
CA GLN A 20 31.21 -35.71 -5.78
C GLN A 20 31.16 -37.06 -5.04
N LEU A 21 30.80 -38.15 -5.73
CA LEU A 21 30.83 -39.49 -5.14
C LEU A 21 32.27 -39.99 -4.98
N PRO A 22 32.62 -40.61 -3.84
CA PRO A 22 33.91 -41.26 -3.65
C PRO A 22 34.15 -42.36 -4.69
N ALA A 23 35.40 -42.49 -5.17
CA ALA A 23 35.77 -43.50 -6.14
C ALA A 23 35.43 -44.93 -5.63
N GLY A 24 34.75 -45.71 -6.47
CA GLY A 24 34.28 -47.07 -6.12
C GLY A 24 32.88 -47.12 -5.47
N THR A 25 32.21 -45.99 -5.27
CA THR A 25 30.83 -45.96 -4.79
C THR A 25 29.84 -46.23 -5.93
N ASP A 26 28.99 -47.25 -5.80
CA ASP A 26 27.91 -47.48 -6.75
C ASP A 26 26.83 -46.40 -6.58
N ALA A 27 26.65 -45.56 -7.60
CA ALA A 27 25.67 -44.49 -7.61
C ALA A 27 24.22 -44.97 -7.46
N ARG A 28 23.93 -46.25 -7.78
CA ARG A 28 22.60 -46.86 -7.57
C ARG A 28 22.31 -47.17 -6.10
N SER A 29 23.35 -47.16 -5.26
CA SER A 29 23.26 -47.45 -3.82
C SER A 29 23.30 -46.21 -2.92
N VAL A 30 23.39 -45.01 -3.51
CA VAL A 30 23.51 -43.75 -2.76
C VAL A 30 22.14 -43.14 -2.48
N VAL A 31 21.85 -42.90 -1.20
CA VAL A 31 20.67 -42.17 -0.75
C VAL A 31 21.04 -40.70 -0.55
N ILE A 32 20.49 -39.82 -1.41
CA ILE A 32 20.64 -38.36 -1.24
C ILE A 32 19.56 -37.89 -0.26
N VAL A 33 19.98 -37.47 0.93
CA VAL A 33 19.10 -36.80 1.89
C VAL A 33 19.05 -35.32 1.53
N GLN A 34 17.93 -34.86 0.99
CA GLN A 34 17.72 -33.42 0.86
C GLN A 34 17.52 -32.81 2.24
N ALA A 35 18.39 -31.89 2.62
CA ALA A 35 18.19 -31.11 3.83
C ALA A 35 16.90 -30.29 3.68
N ALA A 36 16.04 -30.33 4.71
CA ALA A 36 14.87 -29.48 4.74
C ALA A 36 15.29 -28.00 4.60
N PRO A 37 14.53 -27.19 3.84
CA PRO A 37 14.83 -25.76 3.71
C PRO A 37 15.00 -25.13 5.09
N ARG A 38 16.15 -24.50 5.33
CA ARG A 38 16.54 -24.04 6.68
C ARG A 38 15.55 -23.07 7.32
N SER A 39 14.76 -22.32 6.53
CA SER A 39 13.67 -21.50 7.06
C SER A 39 12.79 -20.90 5.96
N TYR A 40 11.46 -20.97 6.13
CA TYR A 40 10.47 -20.23 5.34
C TYR A 40 10.09 -18.88 5.97
N ALA A 41 10.66 -18.53 7.12
CA ALA A 41 10.26 -17.34 7.87
C ALA A 41 10.57 -16.04 7.12
N GLY A 42 11.66 -15.98 6.35
CA GLY A 42 12.08 -14.79 5.60
C GLY A 42 11.01 -14.32 4.59
N PRO A 43 10.62 -15.15 3.61
CA PRO A 43 9.57 -14.80 2.65
C PRO A 43 8.23 -14.45 3.32
N ILE A 44 7.84 -15.20 4.36
CA ILE A 44 6.59 -14.94 5.10
C ILE A 44 6.63 -13.58 5.79
N ALA A 45 7.74 -13.25 6.46
CA ALA A 45 7.91 -11.96 7.12
C ALA A 45 7.84 -10.79 6.13
N VAL A 46 8.40 -10.94 4.93
CA VAL A 46 8.33 -9.91 3.89
C VAL A 46 6.89 -9.67 3.44
N VAL A 47 6.12 -10.73 3.21
CA VAL A 47 4.70 -10.62 2.82
C VAL A 47 3.87 -9.97 3.93
N LEU A 48 4.10 -10.35 5.19
CA LEU A 48 3.42 -9.76 6.35
C LEU A 48 3.77 -8.29 6.51
N ALA A 49 5.04 -7.92 6.39
CA ALA A 49 5.48 -6.54 6.50
C ALA A 49 4.89 -5.67 5.37
N ALA A 50 4.85 -6.20 4.14
CA ALA A 50 4.29 -5.49 2.99
C ALA A 50 2.78 -5.26 3.14
N THR A 51 2.04 -6.28 3.57
CA THR A 51 0.58 -6.19 3.75
C THR A 51 0.20 -5.29 4.92
N ALA A 52 0.84 -5.46 6.08
CA ALA A 52 0.59 -4.61 7.25
C ALA A 52 1.04 -3.16 7.02
N GLY A 53 2.24 -2.96 6.45
CA GLY A 53 2.78 -1.64 6.16
C GLY A 53 1.96 -0.90 5.09
N GLY A 54 1.56 -1.59 4.01
CA GLY A 54 0.69 -1.03 2.99
C GLY A 54 -0.67 -0.62 3.54
N GLY A 55 -1.29 -1.48 4.35
CA GLY A 55 -2.56 -1.17 5.02
C GLY A 55 -2.45 0.03 5.96
N ALA A 56 -1.37 0.10 6.75
CA ALA A 56 -1.12 1.22 7.65
C ALA A 56 -0.95 2.55 6.89
N LEU A 57 -0.19 2.55 5.78
CA LEU A 57 -0.01 3.75 4.95
C LEU A 57 -1.34 4.25 4.38
N ILE A 58 -2.15 3.35 3.83
CA ILE A 58 -3.49 3.68 3.30
C ILE A 58 -4.35 4.26 4.42
N TRP A 59 -4.38 3.62 5.58
CA TRP A 59 -5.15 4.07 6.72
C TRP A 59 -4.74 5.47 7.19
N VAL A 60 -3.44 5.73 7.37
CA VAL A 60 -2.90 7.04 7.76
C VAL A 60 -3.29 8.10 6.73
N ALA A 61 -3.14 7.81 5.44
CA ALA A 61 -3.50 8.74 4.38
C ALA A 61 -5.00 9.08 4.40
N THR A 62 -5.87 8.06 4.54
CA THR A 62 -7.33 8.26 4.60
C THR A 62 -7.72 9.07 5.83
N VAL A 63 -7.18 8.75 7.00
CA VAL A 63 -7.48 9.50 8.23
C VAL A 63 -7.02 10.95 8.10
N ALA A 64 -5.82 11.21 7.58
CA ALA A 64 -5.31 12.56 7.39
C ALA A 64 -6.23 13.40 6.47
N VAL A 65 -6.70 12.83 5.36
CA VAL A 65 -7.64 13.50 4.45
C VAL A 65 -8.97 13.78 5.14
N LEU A 66 -9.54 12.80 5.85
CA LEU A 66 -10.80 12.98 6.57
C LEU A 66 -10.70 14.05 7.65
N GLN A 67 -9.57 14.15 8.35
CA GLN A 67 -9.32 15.20 9.34
C GLN A 67 -9.31 16.58 8.69
N LEU A 68 -8.61 16.75 7.55
CA LEU A 68 -8.59 18.01 6.80
C LEU A 68 -10.00 18.44 6.36
N VAL A 69 -10.79 17.50 5.83
CA VAL A 69 -12.18 17.77 5.43
C VAL A 69 -13.04 18.14 6.63
N SER A 70 -12.86 17.46 7.76
CA SER A 70 -13.61 17.73 9.00
C SER A 70 -13.32 19.13 9.54
N VAL A 71 -12.05 19.54 9.54
CA VAL A 71 -11.63 20.89 9.95
C VAL A 71 -12.19 21.95 9.00
N ALA A 72 -12.14 21.72 7.69
CA ALA A 72 -12.71 22.64 6.71
C ALA A 72 -14.23 22.80 6.89
N ALA A 73 -14.95 21.69 7.07
CA ALA A 73 -16.40 21.69 7.26
C ALA A 73 -16.82 22.42 8.55
N THR A 74 -16.12 22.14 9.66
CA THR A 74 -16.38 22.81 10.95
C THR A 74 -16.07 24.31 10.89
N THR A 75 -14.99 24.70 10.21
CA THR A 75 -14.66 26.12 10.00
C THR A 75 -15.71 26.83 9.14
N ALA A 76 -16.19 26.20 8.07
CA ALA A 76 -17.26 26.76 7.24
C ALA A 76 -18.57 26.92 8.02
N ALA A 77 -18.96 25.91 8.81
CA ALA A 77 -20.18 25.95 9.62
C ALA A 77 -20.11 27.01 10.74
N THR A 78 -18.95 27.14 11.40
CA THR A 78 -18.74 28.18 12.42
C THR A 78 -18.77 29.57 11.81
N LEU A 79 -18.14 29.79 10.65
CA LEU A 79 -18.25 31.07 9.94
C LEU A 79 -19.70 31.40 9.60
N GLN A 80 -20.48 30.45 9.05
CA GLN A 80 -21.89 30.67 8.71
C GLN A 80 -22.75 31.06 9.92
N THR A 81 -22.45 30.55 11.11
CA THR A 81 -23.19 30.90 12.34
C THR A 81 -22.73 32.21 12.96
N LEU A 82 -21.46 32.59 12.77
CA LEU A 82 -20.87 33.81 13.30
C LEU A 82 -21.10 35.04 12.40
N LEU A 83 -21.19 34.87 11.08
CA LEU A 83 -21.47 35.95 10.12
C LEU A 83 -22.72 36.79 10.48
N PRO A 84 -23.89 36.18 10.80
CA PRO A 84 -25.09 36.92 11.19
C PRO A 84 -24.97 37.67 12.53
N SER A 85 -24.13 37.21 13.45
CA SER A 85 -23.93 37.83 14.76
C SER A 85 -22.87 38.93 14.73
N LEU A 86 -21.84 38.81 13.88
CA LEU A 86 -20.84 39.85 13.61
C LEU A 86 -21.39 41.01 12.76
N LEU A 87 -22.32 40.74 11.86
CA LEU A 87 -22.95 41.76 11.01
C LEU A 87 -24.07 42.53 11.73
N GLY A 88 -24.43 42.15 12.97
CA GLY A 88 -25.55 42.72 13.70
C GLY A 88 -26.89 42.35 13.06
N GLY A 89 -27.86 41.93 13.87
CA GLY A 89 -29.15 41.46 13.37
C GLY A 89 -29.81 42.42 12.37
N SER A 90 -30.52 41.83 11.40
CA SER A 90 -31.49 42.47 10.49
C SER A 90 -30.98 43.65 9.64
N GLY A 91 -30.66 43.40 8.37
CA GLY A 91 -30.50 44.50 7.43
C GLY A 91 -29.81 44.11 6.12
N LEU A 92 -30.58 43.52 5.20
CA LEU A 92 -30.44 43.77 3.77
C LEU A 92 -29.00 43.90 3.22
N VAL A 93 -28.35 42.78 2.91
CA VAL A 93 -27.38 42.78 1.81
C VAL A 93 -28.16 42.68 0.49
N THR A 94 -29.00 43.68 0.22
CA THR A 94 -29.37 44.00 -1.16
C THR A 94 -28.15 44.70 -1.74
N LEU A 95 -27.34 43.96 -2.47
CA LEU A 95 -26.33 44.52 -3.37
C LEU A 95 -27.05 45.41 -4.38
N ALA A 96 -27.26 46.67 -4.04
CA ALA A 96 -27.72 47.71 -4.94
C ALA A 96 -26.57 48.03 -5.89
N VAL A 97 -26.39 47.17 -6.90
CA VAL A 97 -25.61 47.51 -8.09
C VAL A 97 -26.32 48.68 -8.76
N LYS A 98 -25.82 49.90 -8.52
CA LYS A 98 -26.30 51.11 -9.17
C LYS A 98 -25.91 51.05 -10.64
N LEU A 99 -26.78 50.52 -11.50
CA LEU A 99 -26.60 50.58 -12.94
C LEU A 99 -26.59 52.06 -13.38
N PRO A 100 -25.61 52.49 -14.22
CA PRO A 100 -25.60 53.84 -14.76
C PRO A 100 -26.81 54.02 -15.69
N ARG A 101 -27.66 54.98 -15.35
CA ARG A 101 -28.82 55.40 -16.15
C ARG A 101 -28.31 55.90 -17.50
N LYS A 102 -28.61 55.17 -18.57
CA LYS A 102 -28.37 55.62 -19.96
C LYS A 102 -29.19 56.90 -20.17
N ALA A 103 -28.51 58.05 -20.20
CA ALA A 103 -29.12 59.31 -20.59
C ALA A 103 -29.42 59.22 -22.10
N GLY A 104 -30.71 59.24 -22.44
CA GLY A 104 -31.15 59.34 -23.82
C GLY A 104 -30.79 60.70 -24.41
N LYS A 105 -30.24 60.66 -25.62
CA LYS A 105 -30.46 61.65 -26.67
C LYS A 105 -30.77 60.88 -27.94
#